data_AF-A0A7X7NEB5-F1
#
_entry.id   AF-A0A7X7NEB5-F1
#
_cell.length_a   1.000
_cell.length_b   1.000
_cell.length_c   1.000
_cell.angle_alpha   90.00
_cell.angle_beta   90.00
_cell.angle_gamma   90.00
#
_symmetry.space_group_name_H-M   'P 1'
#
loop_
_entity.id
_entity.type
_entity.pdbx_description
1 polymer ?
#
loop_
_entity_poly.entity_id
_entity_poly.type
_entity_poly.pdbx_seq_one_letter_code
_entity_poly.pdbx_strand_id
1 'polypeptide(L)'
;MLPEQLQRKTAELQKSVTPESLVDVLGVIYVHRKTSDGGDIYLTRYGLPVADLLSLDNWFEKEWFESHRVRLQGTSSVYRVETKTVDGKSLELVVKNSRVGEDVPLETKTLLEFINAEFNSPWEEFALVFEMCQGKFGPQEIRIYTQEPLAIYVPPEKMQIWQSGRSQSKINRIRARHPGIDLDILRQYVLVYGWIKGKDVVDTYQDIGLDGSELKETLGSATSKVIRDLDKKGYAVADMKPVHIIIKENEIDRINRLLAATEPDTRRLRSDMVHALIEQGHYSIIDYELLLRTETHEEQVRSWRRHTYLDDQRDRFIATELPSHLSEVEILGVPYVHGRVESTGGQLWVVGRNGRLFDYFLPERWRKTDAWKLSSINDIYYTVTKDQIHIIWKTAKVGERPVINSSEPYSSELEKFGYNSPFEEFAIAHQLSMMGIPTVYMRAIYMTGSAKLEQSVDMSRYISHKSLIGPDGYSVLREDHNYITIRGYYNGPDEWVARQTGMLCRPLDLLQATNNGVVDSVLYEKLFDKLQSQLKNVGYDGQSLRKNDLLLAVDIKGEFLKDKDGLPEVRICNCELIRKI
;
A
#
# COMPACT_ATOMS: atom_id res chain seq x y z
N MET A 1 -25.35 1.42 -27.41
CA MET A 1 -25.69 0.00 -27.14
C MET A 1 -24.64 -0.84 -27.83
N LEU A 2 -23.91 -1.70 -27.10
CA LEU A 2 -22.89 -2.58 -27.68
C LEU A 2 -23.58 -3.78 -28.36
N PRO A 3 -23.10 -4.25 -29.53
CA PRO A 3 -23.69 -5.39 -30.23
C PRO A 3 -23.68 -6.68 -29.38
N GLU A 4 -24.71 -7.51 -29.54
CA GLU A 4 -24.99 -8.71 -28.75
C GLU A 4 -23.84 -9.74 -28.72
N GLN A 5 -23.04 -9.82 -29.79
CA GLN A 5 -21.83 -10.66 -29.85
C GLN A 5 -20.70 -10.14 -28.96
N LEU A 6 -20.59 -8.82 -28.79
CA LEU A 6 -19.58 -8.21 -27.93
C LEU A 6 -19.95 -8.38 -26.46
N GLN A 7 -21.24 -8.31 -26.12
CA GLN A 7 -21.71 -8.63 -24.77
C GLN A 7 -21.42 -10.09 -24.38
N ARG A 8 -21.53 -11.05 -25.32
CA ARG A 8 -21.19 -12.46 -25.09
C ARG A 8 -19.68 -12.67 -24.91
N LYS A 9 -18.82 -12.06 -25.73
CA LYS A 9 -17.36 -12.14 -25.61
C LYS A 9 -16.81 -11.41 -24.37
N THR A 10 -17.32 -10.21 -24.05
CA THR A 10 -16.98 -9.52 -22.80
C THR A 10 -17.43 -10.34 -21.58
N ALA A 11 -18.56 -11.04 -21.66
CA ALA A 11 -19.00 -11.97 -20.62
C ALA A 11 -18.13 -13.24 -20.55
N GLU A 12 -17.57 -13.74 -21.66
CA GLU A 12 -16.61 -14.86 -21.66
C GLU A 12 -15.23 -14.48 -21.11
N LEU A 13 -14.72 -13.28 -21.45
CA LEU A 13 -13.51 -12.70 -20.86
C LEU A 13 -13.67 -12.34 -19.37
N GLN A 14 -14.87 -11.93 -18.96
CA GLN A 14 -15.21 -11.77 -17.54
C GLN A 14 -15.33 -13.12 -16.82
N LYS A 15 -15.79 -14.19 -17.51
CA LYS A 15 -15.82 -15.56 -17.00
C LYS A 15 -14.43 -16.21 -16.90
N SER A 16 -13.42 -15.71 -17.61
CA SER A 16 -12.02 -16.17 -17.53
C SER A 16 -11.20 -15.43 -16.47
N VAL A 17 -11.78 -14.42 -15.79
CA VAL A 17 -11.17 -13.78 -14.62
C VAL A 17 -11.35 -14.74 -13.46
N THR A 18 -10.26 -15.37 -13.04
CA THR A 18 -10.29 -16.20 -11.85
C THR A 18 -9.99 -15.32 -10.62
N PRO A 19 -10.57 -15.65 -9.46
CA PRO A 19 -10.21 -15.12 -8.14
C PRO A 19 -8.69 -14.82 -7.99
N GLU A 20 -7.83 -15.74 -8.43
CA GLU A 20 -6.37 -15.68 -8.26
C GLU A 20 -5.67 -14.68 -9.19
N SER A 21 -6.36 -14.19 -10.23
CA SER A 21 -5.83 -13.19 -11.17
C SER A 21 -6.10 -11.74 -10.74
N LEU A 22 -6.84 -11.52 -9.65
CA LEU A 22 -7.18 -10.18 -9.17
C LEU A 22 -6.17 -9.67 -8.15
N VAL A 23 -5.64 -8.48 -8.40
CA VAL A 23 -4.66 -7.81 -7.55
C VAL A 23 -5.17 -6.40 -7.23
N ASP A 24 -5.22 -6.02 -5.95
CA ASP A 24 -5.43 -4.63 -5.54
C ASP A 24 -4.08 -3.99 -5.26
N VAL A 25 -3.78 -2.90 -5.98
CA VAL A 25 -2.59 -2.09 -5.74
C VAL A 25 -3.01 -0.64 -5.57
N LEU A 26 -2.80 -0.10 -4.35
CA LEU A 26 -3.18 1.27 -3.96
C LEU A 26 -4.67 1.61 -4.15
N GLY A 27 -5.57 0.64 -4.02
CA GLY A 27 -7.01 0.85 -4.19
C GLY A 27 -7.44 0.84 -5.66
N VAL A 28 -6.55 0.44 -6.57
CA VAL A 28 -6.89 0.12 -7.97
C VAL A 28 -6.86 -1.39 -8.14
N ILE A 29 -7.98 -1.93 -8.61
CA ILE A 29 -8.11 -3.36 -8.90
C ILE A 29 -7.62 -3.64 -10.31
N TYR A 30 -6.73 -4.61 -10.43
CA TYR A 30 -6.15 -5.10 -11.67
C TYR A 30 -6.52 -6.57 -11.90
N VAL A 31 -6.68 -6.93 -13.17
CA VAL A 31 -6.59 -8.33 -13.62
C VAL A 31 -5.16 -8.55 -14.12
N HIS A 32 -4.39 -9.33 -13.37
CA HIS A 32 -3.02 -9.74 -13.70
C HIS A 32 -3.02 -10.96 -14.61
N ARG A 33 -2.23 -10.90 -15.69
CA ARG A 33 -2.04 -12.00 -16.63
C ARG A 33 -0.58 -12.09 -17.06
N LYS A 34 -0.15 -13.30 -17.42
CA LYS A 34 1.10 -13.50 -18.16
C LYS A 34 0.91 -13.17 -19.64
N THR A 35 1.90 -12.53 -20.23
CA THR A 35 1.93 -12.17 -21.66
C THR A 35 2.63 -13.24 -22.51
N SER A 36 2.45 -13.20 -23.82
CA SER A 36 2.98 -14.20 -24.78
C SER A 36 4.50 -14.30 -24.79
N ASP A 37 5.20 -13.23 -24.41
CA ASP A 37 6.65 -13.15 -24.25
C ASP A 37 7.17 -13.59 -22.87
N GLY A 38 6.27 -13.94 -21.93
CA GLY A 38 6.63 -14.32 -20.57
C GLY A 38 6.67 -13.17 -19.56
N GLY A 39 6.32 -11.95 -19.97
CA GLY A 39 6.13 -10.79 -19.11
C GLY A 39 4.83 -10.83 -18.28
N ASP A 40 4.50 -9.68 -17.68
CA ASP A 40 3.30 -9.49 -16.87
C ASP A 40 2.48 -8.30 -17.41
N ILE A 41 1.16 -8.44 -17.50
CA ILE A 41 0.25 -7.33 -17.81
C ILE A 41 -0.84 -7.21 -16.73
N TYR A 42 -1.12 -5.99 -16.34
CA TYR A 42 -2.08 -5.63 -15.29
C TYR A 42 -3.15 -4.74 -15.91
N LEU A 43 -4.33 -5.31 -16.16
CA LEU A 43 -5.44 -4.64 -16.82
C LEU A 43 -6.34 -3.98 -15.78
N THR A 44 -6.64 -2.70 -15.96
CA THR A 44 -7.60 -2.00 -15.10
C THR A 44 -9.04 -2.33 -15.52
N ARG A 45 -10.03 -1.79 -14.78
CA ARG A 45 -11.45 -1.83 -15.21
C ARG A 45 -11.71 -1.22 -16.60
N TYR A 46 -10.84 -0.33 -17.08
CA TYR A 46 -10.96 0.28 -18.41
C TYR A 46 -10.27 -0.57 -19.48
N GLY A 47 -9.16 -1.24 -19.15
CA GLY A 47 -8.45 -2.12 -20.08
C GLY A 47 -9.11 -3.48 -20.26
N LEU A 48 -9.76 -4.04 -19.23
CA LEU A 48 -10.34 -5.38 -19.28
C LEU A 48 -11.36 -5.58 -20.41
N PRO A 49 -12.31 -4.66 -20.69
CA PRO A 49 -13.25 -4.80 -21.80
C PRO A 49 -12.61 -4.84 -23.19
N VAL A 50 -11.36 -4.38 -23.31
CA VAL A 50 -10.58 -4.32 -24.55
C VAL A 50 -9.30 -5.17 -24.47
N ALA A 51 -9.27 -6.17 -23.57
CA ALA A 51 -8.10 -6.99 -23.30
C ALA A 51 -7.51 -7.65 -24.56
N ASP A 52 -8.36 -8.07 -25.51
CA ASP A 52 -7.90 -8.68 -26.77
C ASP A 52 -7.05 -7.69 -27.58
N LEU A 53 -7.46 -6.42 -27.68
CA LEU A 53 -6.70 -5.36 -28.33
C LEU A 53 -5.40 -5.01 -27.60
N LEU A 54 -5.34 -5.26 -26.28
CA LEU A 54 -4.17 -5.03 -25.43
C LEU A 54 -3.21 -6.23 -25.37
N SER A 55 -3.51 -7.32 -26.08
CA SER A 55 -2.54 -8.41 -26.29
C SER A 55 -1.30 -7.88 -27.02
N LEU A 56 -0.10 -8.25 -26.57
CA LEU A 56 1.15 -7.68 -27.10
C LEU A 56 1.27 -7.80 -28.62
N ASP A 57 0.80 -8.91 -29.19
CA ASP A 57 0.78 -9.18 -30.63
C ASP A 57 0.05 -8.11 -31.44
N ASN A 58 -0.84 -7.34 -30.80
CA ASN A 58 -1.67 -6.32 -31.43
C ASN A 58 -1.12 -4.91 -31.34
N TRP A 59 -0.12 -4.63 -30.51
CA TRP A 59 0.40 -3.26 -30.37
C TRP A 59 1.88 -3.16 -30.04
N PHE A 60 2.46 -4.14 -29.33
CA PHE A 60 3.85 -4.14 -28.87
C PHE A 60 4.76 -5.14 -29.59
N GLU A 61 4.20 -5.97 -30.47
CA GLU A 61 4.98 -6.77 -31.41
C GLU A 61 5.92 -5.85 -32.19
N LYS A 62 7.20 -6.24 -32.26
CA LYS A 62 8.29 -5.36 -32.66
C LYS A 62 8.07 -4.69 -34.02
N GLU A 63 7.73 -5.48 -35.05
CA GLU A 63 7.55 -4.96 -36.41
C GLU A 63 6.35 -4.01 -36.45
N TRP A 64 5.23 -4.38 -35.81
CA TRP A 64 4.05 -3.53 -35.74
C TRP A 64 4.31 -2.23 -34.98
N PHE A 65 4.89 -2.31 -33.78
CA PHE A 65 5.16 -1.16 -32.93
C PHE A 65 6.11 -0.17 -33.62
N GLU A 66 7.20 -0.65 -34.23
CA GLU A 66 8.15 0.21 -34.92
C GLU A 66 7.55 0.92 -36.14
N SER A 67 6.63 0.28 -36.86
CA SER A 67 6.00 0.84 -38.06
C SER A 67 4.78 1.72 -37.79
N HIS A 68 4.07 1.53 -36.67
CA HIS A 68 2.82 2.24 -36.37
C HIS A 68 2.92 3.23 -35.19
N ARG A 69 4.07 3.30 -34.51
CA ARG A 69 4.28 4.29 -33.45
C ARG A 69 4.59 5.67 -34.01
N VAL A 70 3.94 6.69 -33.46
CA VAL A 70 4.27 8.09 -33.66
C VAL A 70 4.78 8.65 -32.34
N ARG A 71 6.02 9.13 -32.33
CA ARG A 71 6.59 9.78 -31.14
C ARG A 71 5.89 11.12 -30.92
N LEU A 72 5.36 11.32 -29.71
CA LEU A 72 4.74 12.59 -29.31
C LEU A 72 5.81 13.60 -28.89
N GLN A 73 5.51 14.90 -29.03
CA GLN A 73 6.41 15.95 -28.59
C GLN A 73 6.59 15.91 -27.06
N GLY A 74 7.84 16.05 -26.60
CA GLY A 74 8.18 16.01 -25.19
C GLY A 74 9.60 15.49 -24.94
N THR A 75 10.04 15.57 -23.69
CA THR A 75 11.36 15.09 -23.25
C THR A 75 11.37 13.59 -22.95
N SER A 76 10.20 12.98 -22.72
CA SER A 76 10.02 11.56 -22.44
C SER A 76 9.82 10.73 -23.72
N SER A 77 9.93 9.40 -23.58
CA SER A 77 9.66 8.45 -24.66
C SER A 77 8.19 8.05 -24.64
N VAL A 78 7.34 8.91 -25.21
CA VAL A 78 5.89 8.71 -25.31
C VAL A 78 5.51 8.51 -26.77
N TYR A 79 4.71 7.49 -27.03
CA TYR A 79 4.28 7.12 -28.37
C TYR A 79 2.76 7.03 -28.44
N ARG A 80 2.19 7.57 -29.52
CA ARG A 80 0.85 7.18 -29.99
C ARG A 80 0.98 5.94 -30.85
N VAL A 81 0.20 4.90 -30.58
CA VAL A 81 0.27 3.62 -31.31
C VAL A 81 -1.14 3.16 -31.61
N GLU A 82 -1.38 2.77 -32.85
CA GLU A 82 -2.63 2.12 -33.24
C GLU A 82 -2.52 0.60 -33.05
N THR A 83 -3.53 -0.02 -32.44
CA THR A 83 -3.61 -1.48 -32.33
C THR A 83 -3.96 -2.13 -33.67
N LYS A 84 -3.55 -3.38 -33.89
CA LYS A 84 -4.14 -4.22 -34.94
C LYS A 84 -5.65 -4.32 -34.77
N THR A 85 -6.35 -4.46 -35.89
CA THR A 85 -7.80 -4.62 -35.87
C THR A 85 -8.18 -6.01 -35.35
N VAL A 86 -8.96 -6.07 -34.27
CA VAL A 86 -9.56 -7.30 -33.73
C VAL A 86 -11.07 -7.14 -33.72
N ASP A 87 -11.79 -8.08 -34.33
CA ASP A 87 -13.25 -8.04 -34.48
C ASP A 87 -13.79 -6.71 -35.06
N GLY A 88 -13.06 -6.14 -36.03
CA GLY A 88 -13.42 -4.87 -36.68
C GLY A 88 -13.19 -3.62 -35.83
N LYS A 89 -12.49 -3.75 -34.70
CA LYS A 89 -12.15 -2.64 -33.80
C LYS A 89 -10.65 -2.41 -33.74
N SER A 90 -10.27 -1.15 -33.68
CA SER A 90 -8.92 -0.67 -33.42
C SER A 90 -8.99 0.39 -32.31
N LEU A 91 -7.96 0.48 -31.50
CA LEU A 91 -7.80 1.45 -30.44
C LEU A 91 -6.50 2.23 -30.65
N GLU A 92 -6.54 3.51 -30.32
CA GLU A 92 -5.35 4.35 -30.29
C GLU A 92 -4.86 4.45 -28.86
N LEU A 93 -3.60 4.09 -28.66
CA LEU A 93 -2.95 4.00 -27.36
C LEU A 93 -1.94 5.13 -27.19
N VAL A 94 -1.78 5.58 -25.95
CA VAL A 94 -0.57 6.27 -25.51
C VAL A 94 0.26 5.28 -24.71
N VAL A 95 1.46 5.00 -25.21
CA VAL A 95 2.43 4.10 -24.61
C VAL A 95 3.58 4.94 -24.06
N LYS A 96 3.83 4.85 -22.76
CA LYS A 96 4.96 5.54 -22.12
C LYS A 96 5.74 4.62 -21.19
N ASN A 97 7.04 4.85 -21.12
CA ASN A 97 7.89 4.20 -20.13
C ASN A 97 7.84 4.99 -18.82
N SER A 98 7.64 4.28 -17.71
CA SER A 98 7.70 4.86 -16.38
C SER A 98 9.13 5.30 -16.06
N ARG A 99 9.25 6.58 -15.69
CA ARG A 99 10.48 7.24 -15.25
C ARG A 99 10.71 7.10 -13.74
N VAL A 100 9.98 6.19 -13.10
CA VAL A 100 10.08 5.91 -11.66
C VAL A 100 11.55 5.77 -11.25
N GLY A 101 11.98 6.56 -10.26
CA GLY A 101 13.35 6.54 -9.75
C GLY A 101 14.40 7.30 -10.57
N GLU A 102 14.08 7.89 -11.72
CA GLU A 102 14.99 8.77 -12.48
C GLU A 102 15.14 10.17 -11.83
N ASP A 103 16.05 10.98 -12.38
CA ASP A 103 16.19 12.40 -12.04
C ASP A 103 15.15 13.27 -12.74
N VAL A 104 14.46 14.10 -11.93
CA VAL A 104 13.51 15.10 -12.42
C VAL A 104 14.31 16.32 -12.89
N PRO A 105 14.25 16.71 -14.17
CA PRO A 105 14.95 17.89 -14.66
C PRO A 105 14.39 19.17 -14.01
N LEU A 106 15.24 19.99 -13.38
CA LEU A 106 14.85 21.17 -12.58
C LEU A 106 14.54 22.44 -13.41
N GLU A 107 14.00 22.31 -14.62
CA GLU A 107 13.91 23.44 -15.58
C GLU A 107 12.70 24.37 -15.33
N THR A 108 11.74 23.99 -14.49
CA THR A 108 10.45 24.70 -14.34
C THR A 108 10.30 25.38 -12.96
N LYS A 109 9.78 26.63 -12.95
CA LYS A 109 9.52 27.40 -11.71
C LYS A 109 8.62 26.67 -10.70
N THR A 110 7.66 25.88 -11.17
CA THR A 110 6.75 25.09 -10.32
C THR A 110 7.48 23.99 -9.54
N LEU A 111 8.59 23.45 -10.07
CA LEU A 111 9.44 22.49 -9.35
C LEU A 111 10.18 23.11 -8.16
N LEU A 112 10.29 24.45 -8.07
CA LEU A 112 10.85 25.13 -6.90
C LEU A 112 9.87 25.17 -5.71
N GLU A 113 8.57 25.03 -5.94
CA GLU A 113 7.59 24.83 -4.87
C GLU A 113 7.57 23.34 -4.44
N PHE A 114 7.90 22.44 -5.36
CA PHE A 114 8.04 21.00 -5.12
C PHE A 114 9.50 20.53 -5.26
N ILE A 115 10.43 21.14 -4.51
CA ILE A 115 11.89 20.83 -4.59
C ILE A 115 12.20 19.34 -4.42
N ASN A 116 11.30 18.58 -3.79
CA ASN A 116 11.42 17.14 -3.58
C ASN A 116 10.50 16.30 -4.48
N ALA A 117 9.98 16.84 -5.59
CA ALA A 117 9.16 16.09 -6.53
C ALA A 117 9.95 14.90 -7.11
N GLU A 118 9.32 13.73 -7.14
CA GLU A 118 9.86 12.51 -7.72
C GLU A 118 8.83 11.95 -8.70
N PHE A 119 9.29 11.32 -9.77
CA PHE A 119 8.39 10.58 -10.66
C PHE A 119 7.63 9.51 -9.88
N ASN A 120 6.31 9.49 -10.08
CA ASN A 120 5.43 8.49 -9.52
C ASN A 120 5.81 7.09 -10.02
N SER A 121 5.61 6.09 -9.16
CA SER A 121 5.56 4.71 -9.64
C SER A 121 4.40 4.52 -10.62
N PRO A 122 4.44 3.52 -11.52
CA PRO A 122 3.34 3.28 -12.44
C PRO A 122 2.00 3.05 -11.72
N TRP A 123 2.06 2.44 -10.54
CA TRP A 123 0.90 2.17 -9.69
C TRP A 123 0.37 3.43 -8.99
N GLU A 124 1.27 4.27 -8.47
CA GLU A 124 0.92 5.58 -7.89
C GLU A 124 0.22 6.46 -8.91
N GLU A 125 0.78 6.51 -10.12
CA GLU A 125 0.23 7.32 -11.19
C GLU A 125 -1.21 6.91 -11.50
N PHE A 126 -1.44 5.60 -11.71
CA PHE A 126 -2.80 5.10 -11.93
C PHE A 126 -3.70 5.35 -10.72
N ALA A 127 -3.24 5.08 -9.50
CA ALA A 127 -4.03 5.29 -8.28
C ALA A 127 -4.49 6.75 -8.13
N LEU A 128 -3.58 7.71 -8.33
CA LEU A 128 -3.88 9.14 -8.26
C LEU A 128 -4.84 9.57 -9.38
N VAL A 129 -4.66 9.06 -10.61
CA VAL A 129 -5.59 9.33 -11.72
C VAL A 129 -6.99 8.79 -11.39
N PHE A 130 -7.09 7.55 -10.92
CA PHE A 130 -8.37 6.94 -10.52
C PHE A 130 -9.05 7.74 -9.40
N GLU A 131 -8.30 8.13 -8.38
CA GLU A 131 -8.78 8.91 -7.24
C GLU A 131 -9.28 10.29 -7.67
N MET A 132 -8.50 10.98 -8.51
CA MET A 132 -8.85 12.30 -9.06
C MET A 132 -10.12 12.23 -9.91
N CYS A 133 -10.26 11.22 -10.77
CA CYS A 133 -11.45 11.00 -11.58
C CYS A 133 -12.70 10.64 -10.76
N GLN A 134 -12.54 9.92 -9.64
CA GLN A 134 -13.66 9.67 -8.72
C GLN A 134 -14.19 10.98 -8.10
N GLY A 135 -13.34 12.00 -8.00
CA GLY A 135 -13.75 13.35 -7.63
C GLY A 135 -14.32 13.49 -6.23
N LYS A 136 -14.03 12.54 -5.32
CA LYS A 136 -14.55 12.53 -3.93
C LYS A 136 -14.01 13.68 -3.07
N PHE A 137 -12.81 14.17 -3.38
CA PHE A 137 -12.21 15.31 -2.69
C PHE A 137 -12.47 16.62 -3.43
N GLY A 138 -12.66 17.70 -2.66
CA GLY A 138 -12.91 19.03 -3.19
C GLY A 138 -14.31 19.21 -3.79
N PRO A 139 -14.58 20.35 -4.45
CA PRO A 139 -15.91 20.68 -4.95
C PRO A 139 -16.41 19.69 -6.03
N GLN A 140 -17.70 19.35 -6.03
CA GLN A 140 -18.28 18.36 -6.95
C GLN A 140 -18.56 18.93 -8.35
N GLU A 141 -18.72 20.24 -8.43
CA GLU A 141 -18.94 21.01 -9.65
C GLU A 141 -17.68 21.10 -10.53
N ILE A 142 -16.49 20.96 -9.95
CA ILE A 142 -15.23 20.93 -10.68
C ILE A 142 -14.93 19.48 -11.06
N ARG A 143 -14.92 19.21 -12.37
CA ARG A 143 -14.56 17.90 -12.94
C ARG A 143 -13.24 18.01 -13.69
N ILE A 144 -12.33 17.09 -13.39
CA ILE A 144 -11.06 16.94 -14.09
C ILE A 144 -11.16 15.70 -14.97
N TYR A 145 -11.09 15.88 -16.29
CA TYR A 145 -11.07 14.77 -17.24
C TYR A 145 -9.64 14.34 -17.53
N THR A 146 -9.42 13.03 -17.68
CA THR A 146 -8.10 12.43 -17.94
C THR A 146 -8.20 11.41 -19.08
N GLN A 147 -7.05 10.87 -19.46
CA GLN A 147 -6.99 9.64 -20.24
C GLN A 147 -7.50 8.47 -19.40
N GLU A 148 -8.04 7.45 -20.07
CA GLU A 148 -8.37 6.19 -19.41
C GLU A 148 -7.08 5.38 -19.19
N PRO A 149 -6.69 5.09 -17.93
CA PRO A 149 -5.58 4.19 -17.65
C PRO A 149 -6.00 2.75 -17.98
N LEU A 150 -5.43 2.16 -19.02
CA LEU A 150 -5.87 0.86 -19.55
C LEU A 150 -5.07 -0.29 -18.93
N ALA A 151 -3.75 -0.21 -18.97
CA ALA A 151 -2.88 -1.30 -18.52
C ALA A 151 -1.50 -0.82 -18.06
N ILE A 152 -0.88 -1.61 -17.18
CA ILE A 152 0.55 -1.57 -16.93
C ILE A 152 1.13 -2.88 -17.45
N TYR A 153 2.09 -2.79 -18.37
CA TYR A 153 2.83 -3.93 -18.90
C TYR A 153 4.26 -3.91 -18.38
N VAL A 154 4.74 -5.07 -17.95
CA VAL A 154 6.06 -5.29 -17.37
C VAL A 154 6.76 -6.36 -18.22
N PRO A 155 7.65 -5.95 -19.14
CA PRO A 155 8.42 -6.87 -19.95
C PRO A 155 9.23 -7.88 -19.10
N PRO A 156 9.47 -9.09 -19.61
CA PRO A 156 10.24 -10.12 -18.89
C PRO A 156 11.72 -9.76 -18.75
N GLU A 157 12.25 -8.91 -19.63
CA GLU A 157 13.66 -8.53 -19.62
C GLU A 157 14.03 -7.72 -18.38
N LYS A 158 15.23 -8.02 -17.85
CA LYS A 158 15.86 -7.22 -16.80
C LYS A 158 16.93 -6.33 -17.41
N MET A 159 16.84 -5.04 -17.10
CA MET A 159 17.86 -4.05 -17.39
C MET A 159 19.06 -4.21 -16.46
N GLN A 160 20.21 -3.67 -16.86
CA GLN A 160 21.31 -3.37 -15.96
C GLN A 160 21.07 -2.04 -15.23
N ILE A 161 21.65 -1.85 -14.04
CA ILE A 161 21.43 -0.64 -13.21
C ILE A 161 21.72 0.64 -14.01
N TRP A 162 22.83 0.70 -14.74
CA TRP A 162 23.19 1.86 -15.55
C TRP A 162 22.25 2.11 -16.73
N GLN A 163 21.60 1.06 -17.27
CA GLN A 163 20.61 1.20 -18.35
C GLN A 163 19.30 1.79 -17.84
N SER A 164 18.97 1.57 -16.57
CA SER A 164 17.72 2.07 -16.00
C SER A 164 17.71 3.60 -15.81
N GLY A 165 18.88 4.22 -15.62
CA GLY A 165 18.98 5.64 -15.23
C GLY A 165 18.39 5.94 -13.84
N ARG A 166 18.01 4.91 -13.07
CA ARG A 166 17.30 5.06 -11.80
C ARG A 166 18.25 5.10 -10.61
N SER A 167 17.89 5.92 -9.63
CA SER A 167 18.55 5.97 -8.34
C SER A 167 17.96 4.94 -7.37
N GLN A 168 18.82 4.13 -6.77
CA GLN A 168 18.43 3.18 -5.73
C GLN A 168 17.79 3.87 -4.52
N SER A 169 18.28 5.05 -4.14
CA SER A 169 17.72 5.80 -3.01
C SER A 169 16.32 6.31 -3.30
N LYS A 170 16.03 6.74 -4.54
CA LYS A 170 14.69 7.15 -4.99
C LYS A 170 13.73 5.97 -5.03
N ILE A 171 14.13 4.85 -5.62
CA ILE A 171 13.31 3.62 -5.61
C ILE A 171 13.02 3.16 -4.19
N ASN A 172 13.99 3.26 -3.28
CA ASN A 172 13.77 2.96 -1.87
C ASN A 172 12.79 3.93 -1.21
N ARG A 173 12.82 5.22 -1.53
CA ARG A 173 11.84 6.22 -1.06
C ARG A 173 10.44 6.00 -1.61
N ILE A 174 10.30 5.64 -2.88
CA ILE A 174 9.00 5.32 -3.50
C ILE A 174 8.42 4.05 -2.86
N ARG A 175 9.23 3.00 -2.76
CA ARG A 175 8.90 1.81 -1.96
C ARG A 175 8.53 2.21 -0.54
N ALA A 176 9.20 3.21 0.06
CA ALA A 176 8.90 3.74 1.39
C ALA A 176 7.59 4.54 1.46
N ARG A 177 7.19 5.27 0.43
CA ARG A 177 5.91 6.00 0.39
C ARG A 177 4.72 5.08 0.17
N HIS A 178 4.90 4.01 -0.60
CA HIS A 178 3.80 3.14 -1.03
C HIS A 178 4.10 1.65 -0.77
N PRO A 179 3.83 1.17 0.44
CA PRO A 179 4.02 -0.23 0.77
C PRO A 179 2.90 -1.13 0.23
N GLY A 180 3.26 -2.00 -0.69
CA GLY A 180 2.38 -2.93 -1.41
C GLY A 180 2.84 -3.07 -2.87
N ILE A 181 3.71 -2.16 -3.29
CA ILE A 181 4.23 -2.05 -4.64
C ILE A 181 5.68 -2.56 -4.66
N ASP A 182 5.91 -3.76 -5.19
CA ASP A 182 7.26 -4.21 -5.50
C ASP A 182 7.73 -3.63 -6.83
N LEU A 183 8.50 -2.54 -6.75
CA LEU A 183 9.19 -1.95 -7.90
C LEU A 183 10.58 -2.55 -8.03
N ASP A 184 10.78 -3.47 -8.96
CA ASP A 184 12.12 -3.93 -9.31
C ASP A 184 12.82 -2.81 -10.11
N ILE A 185 13.92 -2.30 -9.55
CA ILE A 185 14.72 -1.24 -10.18
C ILE A 185 15.20 -1.64 -11.59
N LEU A 186 15.37 -2.95 -11.82
CA LEU A 186 15.84 -3.53 -13.07
C LEU A 186 14.72 -3.85 -14.06
N ARG A 187 13.44 -3.73 -13.68
CA ARG A 187 12.32 -3.98 -14.60
C ARG A 187 11.84 -2.71 -15.27
N GLN A 188 11.46 -2.83 -16.53
CA GLN A 188 10.73 -1.76 -17.22
C GLN A 188 9.26 -1.80 -16.82
N TYR A 189 8.64 -0.63 -16.75
CA TYR A 189 7.20 -0.51 -16.55
C TYR A 189 6.66 0.37 -17.67
N VAL A 190 5.78 -0.20 -18.49
CA VAL A 190 5.14 0.46 -19.62
C VAL A 190 3.71 0.79 -19.23
N LEU A 191 3.38 2.08 -19.13
CA LEU A 191 2.02 2.54 -18.89
C LEU A 191 1.30 2.70 -20.23
N VAL A 192 0.08 2.15 -20.30
CA VAL A 192 -0.79 2.20 -21.48
C VAL A 192 -2.06 2.96 -21.12
N TYR A 193 -2.29 4.07 -21.82
CA TYR A 193 -3.48 4.91 -21.72
C TYR A 193 -4.26 4.91 -23.02
N GLY A 194 -5.56 5.20 -22.96
CA GLY A 194 -6.35 5.53 -24.14
C GLY A 194 -5.96 6.91 -24.72
N TRP A 195 -5.89 7.01 -26.05
CA TRP A 195 -5.72 8.29 -26.73
C TRP A 195 -6.96 9.17 -26.59
N ILE A 196 -6.77 10.45 -26.25
CA ILE A 196 -7.84 11.45 -26.30
C ILE A 196 -7.80 12.07 -27.69
N LYS A 197 -8.85 11.82 -28.48
CA LYS A 197 -9.03 12.51 -29.76
C LYS A 197 -9.27 14.00 -29.49
N GLY A 198 -8.33 14.84 -29.91
CA GLY A 198 -8.33 16.27 -29.63
C GLY A 198 -7.00 16.93 -29.98
N LYS A 199 -6.85 18.19 -29.61
CA LYS A 199 -5.61 18.98 -29.74
C LYS A 199 -5.25 19.58 -28.39
N ASP A 200 -3.96 19.75 -28.13
CA ASP A 200 -3.56 20.54 -26.98
C ASP A 200 -3.88 22.03 -27.22
N VAL A 201 -3.95 22.81 -26.14
CA VAL A 201 -4.32 24.23 -26.24
C VAL A 201 -3.28 25.07 -26.99
N VAL A 202 -2.00 24.66 -27.05
CA VAL A 202 -1.00 25.39 -27.83
C VAL A 202 -1.33 25.28 -29.31
N ASP A 203 -1.46 24.05 -29.81
CA ASP A 203 -1.85 23.77 -31.19
C ASP A 203 -3.21 24.41 -31.52
N THR A 204 -4.17 24.35 -30.59
CA THR A 204 -5.50 24.95 -30.78
C THR A 204 -5.44 26.46 -30.99
N TYR A 205 -4.69 27.19 -30.16
CA TYR A 205 -4.57 28.64 -30.31
C TYR A 205 -3.69 29.05 -31.50
N GLN A 206 -2.68 28.25 -31.84
CA GLN A 206 -1.87 28.48 -33.04
C GLN A 206 -2.69 28.29 -34.33
N ASP A 207 -3.55 27.28 -34.40
CA ASP A 207 -4.49 27.08 -35.53
C ASP A 207 -5.48 28.25 -35.69
N ILE A 208 -5.82 28.92 -34.58
CA ILE A 208 -6.65 30.14 -34.56
C ILE A 208 -5.85 31.37 -35.04
N GLY A 209 -4.52 31.26 -35.09
CA GLY A 209 -3.60 32.31 -35.56
C GLY A 209 -3.05 33.20 -34.46
N LEU A 210 -3.01 32.74 -33.20
CA LEU A 210 -2.32 33.44 -32.11
C LEU A 210 -0.82 33.10 -32.14
N ASP A 211 0.01 34.13 -31.97
CA ASP A 211 1.46 33.99 -31.90
C ASP A 211 2.09 34.92 -30.84
N GLY A 212 3.41 34.82 -30.69
CA GLY A 212 4.21 35.74 -29.89
C GLY A 212 3.75 35.93 -28.44
N SER A 213 3.62 37.19 -28.03
CA SER A 213 3.22 37.56 -26.66
C SER A 213 1.75 37.26 -26.36
N GLU A 214 0.87 37.39 -27.34
CA GLU A 214 -0.57 37.16 -27.20
C GLU A 214 -0.87 35.69 -26.92
N LEU A 215 -0.21 34.78 -27.66
CA LEU A 215 -0.28 33.34 -27.39
C LEU A 215 0.22 33.03 -25.98
N LYS A 216 1.37 33.60 -25.57
CA LYS A 216 1.96 33.35 -24.26
C LYS A 216 1.04 33.80 -23.11
N GLU A 217 0.42 34.97 -23.23
CA GLU A 217 -0.51 35.49 -22.22
C GLU A 217 -1.77 34.62 -22.12
N THR A 218 -2.36 34.26 -23.27
CA THR A 218 -3.56 33.41 -23.35
C THR A 218 -3.30 32.03 -22.74
N LEU A 219 -2.19 31.39 -23.10
CA LEU A 219 -1.78 30.11 -22.53
C LEU A 219 -1.49 30.22 -21.03
N GLY A 220 -0.92 31.34 -20.56
CA GLY A 220 -0.69 31.61 -19.15
C GLY A 220 -1.99 31.65 -18.35
N SER A 221 -3.01 32.35 -18.85
CA SER A 221 -4.35 32.41 -18.23
C SER A 221 -5.01 31.03 -18.18
N ALA A 222 -5.05 30.33 -19.32
CA ALA A 222 -5.61 28.99 -19.45
C ALA A 222 -4.96 27.99 -18.48
N THR A 223 -3.62 27.97 -18.45
CA THR A 223 -2.86 27.07 -17.56
C THR A 223 -3.11 27.40 -16.09
N SER A 224 -3.17 28.68 -15.75
CA SER A 224 -3.46 29.13 -14.37
C SER A 224 -4.86 28.71 -13.91
N LYS A 225 -5.86 28.72 -14.80
CA LYS A 225 -7.21 28.20 -14.49
C LYS A 225 -7.16 26.71 -14.17
N VAL A 226 -6.51 25.90 -14.99
CA VAL A 226 -6.38 24.46 -14.78
C VAL A 226 -5.64 24.13 -13.49
N ILE A 227 -4.54 24.84 -13.19
CA ILE A 227 -3.80 24.68 -11.93
C ILE A 227 -4.70 24.96 -10.72
N ARG A 228 -5.50 26.04 -10.77
CA ARG A 228 -6.46 26.37 -9.69
C ARG A 228 -7.55 25.32 -9.53
N ASP A 229 -8.03 24.73 -10.62
CA ASP A 229 -9.03 23.66 -10.55
C ASP A 229 -8.45 22.40 -9.91
N LEU A 230 -7.22 22.02 -10.28
CA LEU A 230 -6.49 20.91 -9.66
C LEU A 230 -6.29 21.15 -8.16
N ASP A 231 -5.81 22.34 -7.78
CA ASP A 231 -5.57 22.70 -6.38
C ASP A 231 -6.85 22.61 -5.54
N LYS A 232 -7.97 23.16 -6.05
CA LYS A 232 -9.29 23.03 -5.41
C LYS A 232 -9.75 21.59 -5.29
N LYS A 233 -9.34 20.71 -6.21
CA LYS A 233 -9.60 19.26 -6.15
C LYS A 233 -8.55 18.51 -5.33
N GLY A 234 -7.60 19.19 -4.70
CA GLY A 234 -6.60 18.59 -3.84
C GLY A 234 -5.45 17.92 -4.59
N TYR A 235 -5.15 18.37 -5.81
CA TYR A 235 -4.08 17.84 -6.65
C TYR A 235 -3.19 18.94 -7.22
N ALA A 236 -1.96 18.57 -7.57
CA ALA A 236 -1.04 19.40 -8.34
C ALA A 236 -0.27 18.53 -9.34
N VAL A 237 0.09 19.09 -10.50
CA VAL A 237 1.05 18.48 -11.42
C VAL A 237 2.27 19.38 -11.44
N ALA A 238 3.40 18.89 -10.90
CA ALA A 238 4.55 19.75 -10.64
C ALA A 238 5.19 20.34 -11.90
N ASP A 239 5.06 19.68 -13.06
CA ASP A 239 5.52 20.18 -14.36
C ASP A 239 4.35 20.52 -15.31
N MET A 240 3.25 21.06 -14.78
CA MET A 240 2.09 21.44 -15.59
C MET A 240 2.48 22.45 -16.68
N LYS A 241 2.19 22.09 -17.94
CA LYS A 241 2.44 22.92 -19.13
C LYS A 241 1.17 23.06 -19.96
N PRO A 242 1.05 24.12 -20.79
CA PRO A 242 -0.11 24.28 -21.66
C PRO A 242 -0.32 23.07 -22.59
N VAL A 243 0.74 22.44 -23.10
CA VAL A 243 0.66 21.23 -23.94
C VAL A 243 0.02 20.02 -23.23
N HIS A 244 -0.15 20.06 -21.90
CA HIS A 244 -0.82 19.00 -21.15
C HIS A 244 -2.35 19.17 -21.10
N ILE A 245 -2.89 20.26 -21.64
CA ILE A 245 -4.32 20.58 -21.62
C ILE A 245 -4.90 20.28 -23.00
N ILE A 246 -5.79 19.28 -23.07
CA ILE A 246 -6.38 18.79 -24.31
C ILE A 246 -7.83 19.24 -24.44
N ILE A 247 -8.16 19.83 -25.59
CA ILE A 247 -9.53 20.10 -26.03
C ILE A 247 -9.97 18.98 -26.96
N LYS A 248 -11.12 18.37 -26.65
CA LYS A 248 -11.64 17.22 -27.40
C LYS A 248 -12.02 17.59 -28.83
N GLU A 249 -11.85 16.64 -29.73
CA GLU A 249 -12.07 16.80 -31.18
C GLU A 249 -13.46 17.35 -31.51
N ASN A 250 -14.51 16.92 -30.81
CA ASN A 250 -15.88 17.42 -31.02
C ASN A 250 -16.03 18.93 -30.75
N GLU A 251 -15.29 19.46 -29.79
CA GLU A 251 -15.25 20.89 -29.49
C GLU A 251 -14.37 21.64 -30.48
N ILE A 252 -13.25 21.05 -30.89
CA ILE A 252 -12.41 21.60 -31.98
C ILE A 252 -13.20 21.71 -33.28
N ASP A 253 -13.95 20.67 -33.65
CA ASP A 253 -14.83 20.68 -34.83
C ASP A 253 -15.93 21.73 -34.71
N ARG A 254 -16.42 22.01 -33.49
CA ARG A 254 -17.40 23.07 -33.24
C ARG A 254 -16.78 24.46 -33.41
N ILE A 255 -15.56 24.66 -32.93
CA ILE A 255 -14.79 25.90 -33.10
C ILE A 255 -14.48 26.13 -34.59
N ASN A 256 -14.08 25.07 -35.30
CA ASN A 256 -13.69 25.14 -36.72
C ASN A 256 -14.88 25.29 -37.68
N ARG A 257 -16.05 24.71 -37.35
CA ARG A 257 -17.28 24.83 -38.16
C ARG A 257 -17.84 26.24 -38.26
N LEU A 258 -17.37 27.19 -37.45
CA LEU A 258 -17.53 28.60 -37.72
C LEU A 258 -16.71 28.97 -38.98
N LEU A 259 -17.19 28.59 -40.17
CA LEU A 259 -16.60 28.92 -41.46
C LEU A 259 -16.62 30.45 -41.65
N ALA A 260 -15.45 31.06 -41.66
CA ALA A 260 -14.78 31.49 -42.89
C ALA A 260 -15.45 32.69 -43.56
N ALA A 261 -15.24 33.87 -42.98
CA ALA A 261 -15.01 35.07 -43.75
C ALA A 261 -13.89 35.84 -43.07
N THR A 262 -13.06 36.47 -43.88
CA THR A 262 -12.00 37.41 -43.54
C THR A 262 -12.53 38.62 -42.75
N GLU A 263 -13.09 38.39 -41.56
CA GLU A 263 -13.53 39.43 -40.63
C GLU A 263 -12.75 39.33 -39.32
N PRO A 264 -12.25 40.47 -38.79
CA PRO A 264 -11.46 40.54 -37.56
C PRO A 264 -12.09 39.83 -36.35
N ASP A 265 -13.42 39.70 -36.31
CA ASP A 265 -14.16 39.17 -35.17
C ASP A 265 -14.14 37.63 -35.06
N THR A 266 -13.85 36.92 -36.15
CA THR A 266 -13.91 35.44 -36.14
C THR A 266 -12.78 34.83 -35.31
N ARG A 267 -11.57 35.40 -35.38
CA ARG A 267 -10.42 34.93 -34.59
C ARG A 267 -10.66 35.12 -33.09
N ARG A 268 -11.16 36.31 -32.71
CA ARG A 268 -11.49 36.63 -31.33
C ARG A 268 -12.57 35.69 -30.78
N LEU A 269 -13.66 35.50 -31.52
CA LEU A 269 -14.74 34.61 -31.11
C LEU A 269 -14.26 33.16 -30.88
N ARG A 270 -13.41 32.63 -31.77
CA ARG A 270 -12.82 31.29 -31.61
C ARG A 270 -11.94 31.21 -30.36
N SER A 271 -11.13 32.24 -30.11
CA SER A 271 -10.30 32.32 -28.89
C SER A 271 -11.15 32.35 -27.62
N ASP A 272 -12.21 33.18 -27.61
CA ASP A 272 -13.15 33.30 -26.50
C ASP A 272 -13.91 31.99 -26.24
N MET A 273 -14.21 31.21 -27.28
CA MET A 273 -14.80 29.87 -27.14
C MET A 273 -13.86 28.89 -26.46
N VAL A 274 -12.59 28.84 -26.86
CA VAL A 274 -11.60 27.97 -26.19
C VAL A 274 -11.45 28.38 -24.73
N HIS A 275 -11.38 29.69 -24.46
CA HIS A 275 -11.33 30.21 -23.10
C HIS A 275 -12.57 29.81 -22.29
N ALA A 276 -13.77 29.92 -22.86
CA ALA A 276 -15.02 29.53 -22.21
C ALA A 276 -15.07 28.03 -21.91
N LEU A 277 -14.58 27.17 -22.82
CA LEU A 277 -14.47 25.73 -22.56
C LEU A 277 -13.57 25.45 -21.35
N ILE A 278 -12.42 26.11 -21.28
CA ILE A 278 -11.47 25.94 -20.17
C ILE A 278 -12.09 26.42 -18.85
N GLU A 279 -12.74 27.59 -18.85
CA GLU A 279 -13.41 28.13 -17.67
C GLU A 279 -14.54 27.22 -17.17
N GLN A 280 -15.27 26.57 -18.08
CA GLN A 280 -16.34 25.62 -17.78
C GLN A 280 -15.83 24.21 -17.41
N GLY A 281 -14.52 23.97 -17.41
CA GLY A 281 -13.96 22.64 -17.10
C GLY A 281 -14.07 21.63 -18.26
N HIS A 282 -14.30 22.09 -19.49
CA HIS A 282 -14.39 21.26 -20.69
C HIS A 282 -13.01 21.04 -21.33
N TYR A 283 -12.07 20.55 -20.53
CA TYR A 283 -10.73 20.17 -20.96
C TYR A 283 -10.36 18.83 -20.33
N SER A 284 -9.39 18.14 -20.91
CA SER A 284 -8.74 16.99 -20.29
C SER A 284 -7.30 17.33 -19.98
N ILE A 285 -6.74 16.74 -18.94
CA ILE A 285 -5.31 16.84 -18.64
C ILE A 285 -4.61 15.54 -18.98
N ILE A 286 -3.35 15.64 -19.39
CA ILE A 286 -2.43 14.51 -19.62
C ILE A 286 -1.15 14.70 -18.79
N ASP A 287 -0.24 13.74 -18.91
CA ASP A 287 1.07 13.73 -18.25
C ASP A 287 1.03 13.75 -16.71
N TYR A 288 0.81 12.56 -16.14
CA TYR A 288 0.59 12.36 -14.70
C TYR A 288 1.85 11.94 -13.92
N GLU A 289 3.02 11.94 -14.57
CA GLU A 289 4.25 11.38 -13.97
C GLU A 289 4.69 12.13 -12.70
N LEU A 290 4.26 13.39 -12.56
CA LEU A 290 4.47 14.25 -11.38
C LEU A 290 3.14 14.76 -10.79
N LEU A 291 2.07 13.97 -10.92
CA LEU A 291 0.81 14.21 -10.24
C LEU A 291 0.98 13.95 -8.73
N LEU A 292 0.53 14.87 -7.90
CA LEU A 292 0.66 14.82 -6.44
C LEU A 292 -0.66 15.22 -5.80
N ARG A 293 -0.92 14.73 -4.59
CA ARG A 293 -1.93 15.34 -3.72
C ARG A 293 -1.36 16.64 -3.12
N THR A 294 -2.22 17.62 -2.87
CA THR A 294 -1.84 18.76 -2.03
C THR A 294 -1.62 18.31 -0.59
N GLU A 295 -0.83 19.06 0.19
CA GLU A 295 -0.52 18.71 1.59
C GLU A 295 -1.80 18.51 2.43
N THR A 296 -2.78 19.41 2.29
CA THR A 296 -4.08 19.31 2.95
C THR A 296 -4.84 18.03 2.58
N HIS A 297 -4.84 17.64 1.31
CA HIS A 297 -5.51 16.43 0.87
C HIS A 297 -4.79 15.18 1.41
N GLU A 298 -3.46 15.19 1.35
CA GLU A 298 -2.61 14.11 1.83
C GLU A 298 -2.76 13.89 3.36
N GLU A 299 -2.84 14.95 4.16
CA GLU A 299 -3.15 14.85 5.60
C GLU A 299 -4.52 14.23 5.87
N GLN A 300 -5.55 14.61 5.11
CA GLN A 300 -6.89 14.06 5.26
C GLN A 300 -6.94 12.57 4.89
N VAL A 301 -6.28 12.15 3.81
CA VAL A 301 -6.19 10.74 3.42
C VAL A 301 -5.49 9.92 4.49
N ARG A 302 -4.37 10.41 5.03
CA ARG A 302 -3.65 9.75 6.13
C ARG A 302 -4.51 9.62 7.39
N SER A 303 -5.19 10.71 7.77
CA SER A 303 -6.09 10.71 8.93
C SER A 303 -7.24 9.72 8.75
N TRP A 304 -7.90 9.74 7.59
CA TRP A 304 -9.00 8.83 7.29
C TRP A 304 -8.58 7.36 7.35
N ARG A 305 -7.47 6.98 6.69
CA ARG A 305 -6.94 5.60 6.71
C ARG A 305 -6.61 5.11 8.12
N ARG A 306 -6.09 5.99 8.98
CA ARG A 306 -5.79 5.65 10.38
C ARG A 306 -7.07 5.41 11.19
N HIS A 307 -8.11 6.23 11.01
CA HIS A 307 -9.39 6.01 11.67
C HIS A 307 -10.05 4.71 11.21
N THR A 308 -10.07 4.45 9.89
CA THR A 308 -10.57 3.20 9.33
C THR A 308 -9.83 1.99 9.87
N TYR A 309 -8.50 2.03 9.97
CA TYR A 309 -7.72 0.96 10.60
C TYR A 309 -8.14 0.70 12.05
N LEU A 310 -8.35 1.75 12.86
CA LEU A 310 -8.74 1.59 14.27
C LEU A 310 -10.13 0.98 14.41
N ASP A 311 -11.08 1.38 13.55
CA ASP A 311 -12.40 0.76 13.50
C ASP A 311 -12.33 -0.70 13.06
N ASP A 312 -11.58 -1.00 11.99
CA ASP A 312 -11.41 -2.37 11.50
C ASP A 312 -10.67 -3.26 12.52
N GLN A 313 -9.75 -2.70 13.32
CA GLN A 313 -9.08 -3.42 14.42
C GLN A 313 -9.99 -3.70 15.60
N ARG A 314 -10.86 -2.75 15.98
CA ARG A 314 -11.91 -2.98 16.99
C ARG A 314 -12.81 -4.13 16.53
N ASP A 315 -13.22 -4.09 15.28
CA ASP A 315 -14.16 -5.03 14.67
C ASP A 315 -13.44 -6.22 14.02
N ARG A 316 -12.18 -6.49 14.37
CA ARG A 316 -11.33 -7.48 13.67
C ARG A 316 -11.90 -8.89 13.65
N PHE A 317 -12.73 -9.26 14.63
CA PHE A 317 -13.38 -10.57 14.70
C PHE A 317 -14.73 -10.64 13.98
N ILE A 318 -15.21 -9.52 13.43
CA ILE A 318 -16.37 -9.47 12.55
C ILE A 318 -15.89 -9.83 11.14
N ALA A 319 -16.49 -10.87 10.57
CA ALA A 319 -16.14 -11.32 9.23
C ALA A 319 -16.54 -10.27 8.17
N THR A 320 -15.63 -10.01 7.24
CA THR A 320 -15.91 -9.22 6.03
C THR A 320 -15.88 -10.12 4.81
N GLU A 321 -16.37 -9.61 3.67
CA GLU A 321 -16.11 -10.26 2.40
C GLU A 321 -14.58 -10.34 2.18
N LEU A 322 -14.08 -11.55 1.94
CA LEU A 322 -12.66 -11.78 1.71
C LEU A 322 -12.38 -11.74 0.21
N PRO A 323 -11.38 -10.97 -0.23
CA PRO A 323 -10.79 -11.16 -1.53
C PRO A 323 -10.40 -12.62 -1.76
N SER A 324 -10.53 -13.04 -3.00
CA SER A 324 -10.15 -14.35 -3.53
C SER A 324 -8.79 -14.91 -3.11
N HIS A 325 -7.79 -14.05 -3.02
CA HIS A 325 -6.42 -14.41 -2.66
C HIS A 325 -6.22 -14.54 -1.15
N LEU A 326 -7.26 -14.25 -0.36
CA LEU A 326 -7.28 -14.38 1.10
C LEU A 326 -8.19 -15.53 1.51
N SER A 327 -7.85 -16.12 2.65
CA SER A 327 -8.55 -17.26 3.23
C SER A 327 -8.71 -17.05 4.72
N GLU A 328 -9.86 -17.41 5.27
CA GLU A 328 -10.02 -17.49 6.73
C GLU A 328 -9.47 -18.84 7.20
N VAL A 329 -8.67 -18.84 8.26
CA VAL A 329 -8.13 -20.05 8.87
C VAL A 329 -8.11 -19.90 10.39
N GLU A 330 -8.43 -20.97 11.11
CA GLU A 330 -8.29 -21.01 12.57
C GLU A 330 -7.10 -21.89 12.94
N ILE A 331 -6.11 -21.32 13.64
CA ILE A 331 -4.90 -22.02 14.07
C ILE A 331 -4.83 -21.92 15.59
N LEU A 332 -4.81 -23.07 16.27
CA LEU A 332 -4.76 -23.16 17.74
C LEU A 332 -5.87 -22.35 18.45
N GLY A 333 -7.05 -22.26 17.83
CA GLY A 333 -8.20 -21.52 18.37
C GLY A 333 -8.14 -20.01 18.15
N VAL A 334 -7.20 -19.51 17.35
CA VAL A 334 -7.15 -18.09 16.94
C VAL A 334 -7.56 -17.99 15.47
N PRO A 335 -8.57 -17.17 15.14
CA PRO A 335 -8.94 -16.91 13.76
C PRO A 335 -7.92 -15.97 13.10
N TYR A 336 -7.58 -16.26 11.85
CA TYR A 336 -6.70 -15.46 11.01
C TYR A 336 -7.29 -15.26 9.62
N VAL A 337 -7.02 -14.10 9.04
CA VAL A 337 -7.02 -13.89 7.60
C VAL A 337 -5.62 -14.21 7.07
N HIS A 338 -5.53 -15.18 6.18
CA HIS A 338 -4.31 -15.72 5.62
C HIS A 338 -4.19 -15.42 4.12
N GLY A 339 -2.99 -15.05 3.68
CA GLY A 339 -2.70 -14.81 2.27
C GLY A 339 -1.20 -14.76 1.98
N ARG A 340 -0.88 -14.91 0.70
CA ARG A 340 0.49 -14.82 0.20
C ARG A 340 0.95 -13.38 0.12
N VAL A 341 2.20 -13.13 0.48
CA VAL A 341 2.86 -11.84 0.31
C VAL A 341 3.63 -11.86 -1.00
N GLU A 342 3.01 -11.37 -2.07
CA GLU A 342 3.60 -11.40 -3.42
C GLU A 342 4.97 -10.68 -3.50
N SER A 343 5.14 -9.59 -2.75
CA SER A 343 6.36 -8.78 -2.76
C SER A 343 7.62 -9.51 -2.26
N THR A 344 7.45 -10.53 -1.43
CA THR A 344 8.56 -11.28 -0.82
C THR A 344 8.49 -12.77 -1.06
N GLY A 345 7.37 -13.27 -1.59
CA GLY A 345 7.05 -14.69 -1.66
C GLY A 345 6.74 -15.34 -0.30
N GLY A 346 6.57 -14.55 0.77
CA GLY A 346 6.26 -15.03 2.12
C GLY A 346 4.77 -15.31 2.33
N GLN A 347 4.40 -15.64 3.57
CA GLN A 347 3.00 -15.82 3.98
C GLN A 347 2.67 -14.92 5.17
N LEU A 348 1.43 -14.43 5.22
CA LEU A 348 0.95 -13.54 6.28
C LEU A 348 -0.34 -14.10 6.88
N TRP A 349 -0.41 -14.09 8.21
CA TRP A 349 -1.61 -14.40 8.99
C TRP A 349 -1.96 -13.21 9.87
N VAL A 350 -3.08 -12.53 9.58
CA VAL A 350 -3.56 -11.38 10.34
C VAL A 350 -4.66 -11.82 11.29
N VAL A 351 -4.53 -11.52 12.58
CA VAL A 351 -5.45 -11.95 13.64
C VAL A 351 -6.84 -11.35 13.41
N GLY A 352 -7.85 -12.22 13.34
CA GLY A 352 -9.24 -11.86 13.14
C GLY A 352 -9.86 -12.52 11.90
N ARG A 353 -11.04 -12.02 11.54
CA ARG A 353 -11.86 -12.40 10.39
C ARG A 353 -12.10 -11.24 9.42
N ASN A 354 -11.62 -10.04 9.75
CA ASN A 354 -11.74 -8.84 8.92
C ASN A 354 -10.61 -8.79 7.87
N GLY A 355 -10.96 -9.05 6.61
CA GLY A 355 -10.03 -9.06 5.49
C GLY A 355 -9.40 -7.71 5.17
N ARG A 356 -10.04 -6.61 5.56
CA ARG A 356 -9.55 -5.24 5.31
C ARG A 356 -8.27 -4.92 6.08
N LEU A 357 -7.97 -5.71 7.12
CA LEU A 357 -6.76 -5.56 7.92
C LEU A 357 -5.50 -6.12 7.27
N PHE A 358 -5.66 -7.01 6.27
CA PHE A 358 -4.55 -7.77 5.69
C PHE A 358 -3.41 -6.86 5.21
N ASP A 359 -3.76 -5.87 4.39
CA ASP A 359 -2.82 -4.99 3.73
C ASP A 359 -1.99 -4.14 4.68
N TYR A 360 -2.53 -3.79 5.86
CA TYR A 360 -1.83 -2.97 6.84
C TYR A 360 -0.58 -3.67 7.43
N PHE A 361 -0.53 -5.01 7.37
CA PHE A 361 0.53 -5.80 7.98
C PHE A 361 1.50 -6.43 6.97
N LEU A 362 1.33 -6.16 5.68
CA LEU A 362 2.30 -6.55 4.66
C LEU A 362 3.70 -6.05 5.03
N PRO A 363 4.76 -6.87 4.90
CA PRO A 363 6.10 -6.54 5.39
C PRO A 363 6.68 -5.28 4.76
N GLU A 364 6.33 -4.97 3.52
CA GLU A 364 6.72 -3.73 2.89
C GLU A 364 6.17 -2.48 3.59
N ARG A 365 5.12 -2.59 4.41
CA ARG A 365 4.54 -1.49 5.22
C ARG A 365 5.43 -1.04 6.38
N TRP A 366 6.31 -1.91 6.88
CA TRP A 366 7.00 -1.69 8.14
C TRP A 366 8.44 -2.23 8.24
N ARG A 367 8.87 -3.08 7.32
CA ARG A 367 10.20 -3.72 7.40
C ARG A 367 11.33 -2.81 6.89
N LYS A 368 10.99 -1.75 6.16
CA LYS A 368 11.90 -0.74 5.60
C LYS A 368 11.70 0.65 6.22
N THR A 369 10.84 0.78 7.22
CA THR A 369 10.66 2.02 7.98
C THR A 369 11.74 2.12 9.05
N ASP A 370 12.02 3.33 9.52
CA ASP A 370 12.93 3.53 10.64
C ASP A 370 12.43 2.73 11.85
N ALA A 371 13.30 1.88 12.38
CA ALA A 371 12.97 0.95 13.44
C ALA A 371 13.90 1.19 14.62
N TRP A 372 13.31 1.38 15.80
CA TRP A 372 14.03 1.57 17.04
C TRP A 372 14.07 0.26 17.81
N LYS A 373 15.27 -0.25 18.09
CA LYS A 373 15.44 -1.44 18.91
C LYS A 373 15.03 -1.13 20.35
N LEU A 374 14.07 -1.89 20.88
CA LEU A 374 13.51 -1.68 22.22
C LEU A 374 14.24 -2.48 23.31
N SER A 375 14.94 -3.54 22.93
CA SER A 375 15.65 -4.41 23.87
C SER A 375 17.11 -4.57 23.45
N SER A 376 18.02 -4.50 24.42
CA SER A 376 19.44 -4.83 24.21
C SER A 376 19.69 -6.33 24.06
N ILE A 377 18.74 -7.17 24.50
CA ILE A 377 18.87 -8.63 24.60
C ILE A 377 18.06 -9.34 23.53
N ASN A 378 16.85 -8.84 23.21
CA ASN A 378 15.98 -9.44 22.21
C ASN A 378 15.88 -8.55 20.95
N ASP A 379 15.71 -9.19 19.80
CA ASP A 379 15.47 -8.51 18.52
C ASP A 379 14.00 -8.07 18.42
N ILE A 380 13.66 -7.07 19.24
CA ILE A 380 12.36 -6.43 19.33
C ILE A 380 12.51 -4.99 18.85
N TYR A 381 11.67 -4.60 17.90
CA TYR A 381 11.75 -3.31 17.26
C TYR A 381 10.40 -2.60 17.28
N TYR A 382 10.42 -1.34 17.66
CA TYR A 382 9.31 -0.42 17.45
C TYR A 382 9.48 0.24 16.09
N THR A 383 8.38 0.39 15.36
CA THR A 383 8.36 1.21 14.15
C THR A 383 6.98 1.81 13.95
N VAL A 384 6.92 2.84 13.13
CA VAL A 384 5.67 3.40 12.63
C VAL A 384 5.54 2.97 11.19
N THR A 385 4.47 2.23 10.87
CA THR A 385 4.18 1.83 9.50
C THR A 385 3.89 3.06 8.66
N LYS A 386 3.91 2.91 7.34
CA LYS A 386 3.66 4.05 6.43
C LYS A 386 2.22 4.55 6.47
N ASP A 387 1.29 3.75 7.01
CA ASP A 387 -0.07 4.18 7.33
C ASP A 387 -0.18 4.86 8.71
N GLN A 388 0.95 5.27 9.30
CA GLN A 388 1.05 5.89 10.64
C GLN A 388 0.51 5.00 11.77
N ILE A 389 0.67 3.68 11.63
CA ILE A 389 0.29 2.71 12.65
C ILE A 389 1.53 2.37 13.46
N HIS A 390 1.43 2.53 14.77
CA HIS A 390 2.50 2.15 15.69
C HIS A 390 2.48 0.63 15.91
N ILE A 391 3.56 -0.05 15.55
CA ILE A 391 3.69 -1.48 15.74
C ILE A 391 5.00 -1.84 16.44
N ILE A 392 5.02 -3.01 17.03
CA ILE A 392 6.20 -3.69 17.54
C ILE A 392 6.34 -4.98 16.76
N TRP A 393 7.52 -5.24 16.20
CA TRP A 393 7.80 -6.52 15.55
C TRP A 393 8.99 -7.23 16.19
N LYS A 394 8.97 -8.56 16.14
CA LYS A 394 9.97 -9.43 16.77
C LYS A 394 10.14 -10.72 15.97
N THR A 395 11.38 -11.14 15.74
CA THR A 395 11.67 -12.46 15.16
C THR A 395 11.39 -13.54 16.21
N ALA A 396 10.58 -14.54 15.83
CA ALA A 396 10.25 -15.66 16.70
C ALA A 396 11.46 -16.59 16.87
N LYS A 397 11.69 -17.09 18.09
CA LYS A 397 12.80 -17.98 18.43
C LYS A 397 12.47 -19.46 18.28
N VAL A 398 11.40 -19.79 17.55
CA VAL A 398 11.02 -21.17 17.31
C VAL A 398 12.16 -21.90 16.58
N GLY A 399 12.60 -23.04 17.12
CA GLY A 399 13.76 -23.76 16.63
C GLY A 399 15.07 -23.46 17.36
N GLU A 400 15.10 -22.46 18.24
CA GLU A 400 16.22 -22.17 19.13
C GLU A 400 16.04 -22.81 20.51
N ARG A 401 17.13 -22.95 21.26
CA ARG A 401 17.07 -23.33 22.68
C ARG A 401 17.16 -22.10 23.58
N PRO A 402 16.32 -22.00 24.63
CA PRO A 402 16.44 -20.92 25.61
C PRO A 402 17.81 -20.93 26.29
N VAL A 403 18.49 -19.79 26.29
CA VAL A 403 19.73 -19.59 27.06
C VAL A 403 19.33 -19.30 28.50
N ILE A 404 19.49 -20.30 29.37
CA ILE A 404 19.11 -20.21 30.78
C ILE A 404 20.36 -20.28 31.66
N ASN A 405 20.45 -19.39 32.64
CA ASN A 405 21.51 -19.46 33.64
C ASN A 405 21.28 -20.69 34.53
N SER A 406 22.31 -21.52 34.72
CA SER A 406 22.25 -22.76 35.52
C SER A 406 21.90 -22.54 37.00
N SER A 407 21.91 -21.29 37.48
CA SER A 407 21.48 -20.89 38.82
C SER A 407 19.97 -20.63 38.96
N GLU A 408 19.20 -20.60 37.87
CA GLU A 408 17.75 -20.36 37.93
C GLU A 408 16.98 -21.65 38.31
N PRO A 409 16.03 -21.58 39.26
CA PRO A 409 15.07 -22.66 39.48
C PRO A 409 14.34 -22.99 38.16
N TYR A 410 14.10 -24.26 37.87
CA TYR A 410 13.40 -24.74 36.65
C TYR A 410 14.19 -24.67 35.32
N SER A 411 15.49 -24.36 35.36
CA SER A 411 16.34 -24.29 34.15
C SER A 411 16.31 -25.56 33.29
N SER A 412 16.35 -26.74 33.90
CA SER A 412 16.30 -28.02 33.18
C SER A 412 14.95 -28.34 32.52
N GLU A 413 13.84 -27.81 33.05
CA GLU A 413 12.50 -28.02 32.50
C GLU A 413 12.21 -27.07 31.34
N LEU A 414 12.70 -25.83 31.44
CA LEU A 414 12.61 -24.83 30.38
C LEU A 414 13.48 -25.22 29.17
N GLU A 415 14.66 -25.78 29.41
CA GLU A 415 15.52 -26.29 28.32
C GLU A 415 14.85 -27.43 27.56
N LYS A 416 14.11 -28.33 28.25
CA LYS A 416 13.34 -29.41 27.62
C LYS A 416 12.09 -28.93 26.89
N PHE A 417 11.49 -27.84 27.36
CA PHE A 417 10.26 -27.30 26.78
C PHE A 417 10.50 -26.51 25.49
N GLY A 418 11.62 -25.80 25.40
CA GLY A 418 11.96 -24.96 24.25
C GLY A 418 11.13 -23.69 24.15
N TYR A 419 11.31 -22.93 23.07
CA TYR A 419 10.46 -21.77 22.78
C TYR A 419 9.13 -22.18 22.15
N ASN A 420 8.05 -21.48 22.50
CA ASN A 420 6.78 -21.59 21.81
C ASN A 420 6.90 -21.13 20.34
N SER A 421 6.11 -21.74 19.47
CA SER A 421 5.92 -21.23 18.11
C SER A 421 5.17 -19.88 18.12
N PRO A 422 5.29 -19.05 17.07
CA PRO A 422 4.55 -17.78 17.00
C PRO A 422 3.03 -17.98 17.07
N PHE A 423 2.52 -19.11 16.57
CA PHE A 423 1.10 -19.46 16.66
C PHE A 423 0.68 -19.82 18.08
N GLU A 424 1.52 -20.54 18.83
CA GLU A 424 1.28 -20.81 20.25
C GLU A 424 1.32 -19.54 21.09
N GLU A 425 2.29 -18.65 20.86
CA GLU A 425 2.34 -17.35 21.55
C GLU A 425 1.04 -16.57 21.37
N PHE A 426 0.51 -16.54 20.14
CA PHE A 426 -0.73 -15.85 19.82
C PHE A 426 -1.95 -16.55 20.44
N ALA A 427 -1.99 -17.88 20.43
CA ALA A 427 -3.05 -18.66 21.06
C ALA A 427 -3.09 -18.47 22.58
N ILE A 428 -1.93 -18.52 23.24
CA ILE A 428 -1.81 -18.25 24.68
C ILE A 428 -2.28 -16.83 24.97
N ALA A 429 -1.77 -15.82 24.26
CA ALA A 429 -2.15 -14.44 24.49
C ALA A 429 -3.66 -14.19 24.28
N HIS A 430 -4.23 -14.82 23.25
CA HIS A 430 -5.67 -14.75 22.98
C HIS A 430 -6.50 -15.39 24.10
N GLN A 431 -6.14 -16.59 24.54
CA GLN A 431 -6.84 -17.31 25.61
C GLN A 431 -6.73 -16.58 26.96
N LEU A 432 -5.54 -16.09 27.31
CA LEU A 432 -5.34 -15.30 28.53
C LEU A 432 -6.19 -14.02 28.51
N SER A 433 -6.20 -13.30 27.40
CA SER A 433 -7.05 -12.11 27.23
C SER A 433 -8.53 -12.43 27.38
N MET A 434 -9.01 -13.52 26.79
CA MET A 434 -10.39 -13.98 26.96
C MET A 434 -10.74 -14.34 28.41
N MET A 435 -9.78 -14.81 29.18
CA MET A 435 -9.92 -15.14 30.60
C MET A 435 -9.70 -13.92 31.52
N GLY A 436 -9.56 -12.72 30.95
CA GLY A 436 -9.42 -11.47 31.69
C GLY A 436 -8.01 -11.19 32.21
N ILE A 437 -6.99 -11.90 31.70
CA ILE A 437 -5.57 -11.62 31.97
C ILE A 437 -5.02 -10.77 30.82
N PRO A 438 -4.69 -9.49 31.06
CA PRO A 438 -4.30 -8.58 29.99
C PRO A 438 -3.00 -9.00 29.28
N THR A 439 -3.04 -9.07 27.95
CA THR A 439 -1.83 -9.20 27.10
C THR A 439 -1.71 -8.02 26.12
N VAL A 440 -0.56 -7.90 25.47
CA VAL A 440 -0.38 -6.97 24.35
C VAL A 440 -1.20 -7.39 23.13
N TYR A 441 -1.41 -6.45 22.20
CA TYR A 441 -2.18 -6.69 21.00
C TYR A 441 -1.41 -7.54 20.00
N MET A 442 -1.82 -8.79 19.83
CA MET A 442 -1.33 -9.65 18.76
C MET A 442 -2.03 -9.26 17.45
N ARG A 443 -1.27 -8.89 16.41
CA ARG A 443 -1.82 -8.36 15.16
C ARG A 443 -1.62 -9.29 13.99
N ALA A 444 -0.40 -9.76 13.76
CA ALA A 444 -0.12 -10.63 12.62
C ALA A 444 1.15 -11.46 12.82
N ILE A 445 1.26 -12.55 12.07
CA ILE A 445 2.45 -13.38 11.95
C ILE A 445 2.86 -13.35 10.48
N TYR A 446 4.12 -13.06 10.19
CA TYR A 446 4.68 -13.08 8.85
C TYR A 446 5.80 -14.12 8.76
N MET A 447 5.66 -15.09 7.85
CA MET A 447 6.73 -16.01 7.48
C MET A 447 7.52 -15.43 6.30
N THR A 448 8.84 -15.42 6.41
CA THR A 448 9.70 -14.93 5.31
C THR A 448 9.51 -15.77 4.06
N GLY A 449 9.62 -15.18 2.87
CA GLY A 449 9.66 -15.96 1.61
C GLY A 449 11.03 -16.53 1.26
N SER A 450 12.08 -16.01 1.91
CA SER A 450 13.44 -16.56 1.82
C SER A 450 13.66 -17.63 2.88
N ALA A 451 14.38 -18.68 2.51
CA ALA A 451 14.86 -19.66 3.48
C ALA A 451 15.77 -19.00 4.53
N LYS A 452 15.69 -19.48 5.77
CA LYS A 452 16.59 -19.09 6.85
C LYS A 452 17.97 -19.74 6.66
N LEU A 453 19.02 -19.07 7.12
CA LEU A 453 20.40 -19.53 6.96
C LEU A 453 20.81 -20.48 8.10
N GLU A 454 20.29 -20.24 9.30
CA GLU A 454 20.61 -21.02 10.49
C GLU A 454 19.81 -22.32 10.56
N GLN A 455 20.42 -23.41 11.02
CA GLN A 455 19.71 -24.66 11.29
C GLN A 455 18.98 -24.60 12.63
N SER A 456 17.74 -25.12 12.68
CA SER A 456 17.02 -25.32 13.94
C SER A 456 17.75 -26.33 14.82
N VAL A 457 17.98 -25.97 16.08
CA VAL A 457 18.55 -26.87 17.10
C VAL A 457 17.47 -27.59 17.92
N ASP A 458 16.26 -27.02 17.99
CA ASP A 458 15.10 -27.63 18.62
C ASP A 458 14.01 -27.95 17.59
N MET A 459 13.79 -29.24 17.34
CA MET A 459 12.78 -29.70 16.39
C MET A 459 11.41 -29.96 17.03
N SER A 460 11.28 -29.80 18.34
CA SER A 460 10.10 -30.22 19.11
C SER A 460 8.80 -29.62 18.57
N ARG A 461 8.76 -28.31 18.31
CA ARG A 461 7.56 -27.61 17.78
C ARG A 461 7.25 -27.95 16.33
N TYR A 462 8.27 -28.09 15.48
CA TYR A 462 8.08 -28.51 14.10
C TYR A 462 7.47 -29.92 14.02
N ILE A 463 7.84 -30.81 14.95
CA ILE A 463 7.29 -32.16 15.04
C ILE A 463 5.88 -32.14 15.62
N SER A 464 5.67 -31.49 16.77
CA SER A 464 4.37 -31.50 17.45
C SER A 464 3.27 -30.77 16.69
N HIS A 465 3.62 -29.76 15.89
CA HIS A 465 2.68 -28.97 15.11
C HIS A 465 2.64 -29.38 13.63
N LYS A 466 3.27 -30.49 13.24
CA LYS A 466 3.34 -30.95 11.85
C LYS A 466 1.97 -31.16 11.19
N SER A 467 0.94 -31.47 11.99
CA SER A 467 -0.43 -31.66 11.53
C SER A 467 -1.21 -30.35 11.36
N LEU A 468 -0.66 -29.20 11.76
CA LEU A 468 -1.28 -27.90 11.52
C LEU A 468 -0.99 -27.49 10.08
N ILE A 469 -1.94 -27.78 9.20
CA ILE A 469 -1.83 -27.50 7.77
C ILE A 469 -2.53 -26.17 7.46
N GLY A 470 -1.82 -25.30 6.75
CA GLY A 470 -2.34 -24.03 6.26
C GLY A 470 -3.24 -24.20 5.03
N PRO A 471 -3.95 -23.15 4.60
CA PRO A 471 -4.80 -23.18 3.42
C PRO A 471 -4.06 -23.50 2.11
N ASP A 472 -2.74 -23.30 2.08
CA ASP A 472 -1.86 -23.64 0.96
C ASP A 472 -1.47 -25.13 0.90
N GLY A 473 -1.96 -25.95 1.85
CA GLY A 473 -1.68 -27.38 1.92
C GLY A 473 -0.34 -27.74 2.58
N TYR A 474 0.42 -26.75 3.08
CA TYR A 474 1.70 -26.98 3.76
C TYR A 474 1.56 -26.81 5.28
N SER A 475 2.53 -27.34 6.04
CA SER A 475 2.60 -27.07 7.49
C SER A 475 2.73 -25.56 7.74
N VAL A 476 1.92 -25.02 8.65
CA VAL A 476 1.99 -23.60 9.03
C VAL A 476 3.35 -23.24 9.63
N LEU A 477 4.01 -24.22 10.26
CA LEU A 477 5.35 -24.10 10.81
C LEU A 477 6.36 -24.88 9.95
N ARG A 478 7.25 -24.16 9.29
CA ARG A 478 8.26 -24.66 8.36
C ARG A 478 9.66 -24.44 8.92
N GLU A 479 10.45 -25.51 8.96
CA GLU A 479 11.79 -25.49 9.56
C GLU A 479 12.78 -24.62 8.80
N ASP A 480 12.57 -24.42 7.50
CA ASP A 480 13.43 -23.69 6.58
C ASP A 480 13.14 -22.18 6.54
N HIS A 481 12.20 -21.65 7.33
CA HIS A 481 11.81 -20.24 7.27
C HIS A 481 11.83 -19.55 8.64
N ASN A 482 12.03 -18.24 8.62
CA ASN A 482 11.93 -17.38 9.79
C ASN A 482 10.52 -16.81 9.93
N TYR A 483 10.10 -16.59 11.17
CA TYR A 483 8.80 -16.02 11.50
C TYR A 483 8.98 -14.70 12.24
N ILE A 484 8.19 -13.70 11.87
CA ILE A 484 8.16 -12.39 12.51
C ILE A 484 6.75 -12.19 13.08
N THR A 485 6.69 -11.92 14.37
CA THR A 485 5.44 -11.53 15.04
C THR A 485 5.29 -10.02 14.96
N ILE A 486 4.07 -9.57 14.65
CA ILE A 486 3.67 -8.17 14.62
C ILE A 486 2.64 -7.95 15.71
N ARG A 487 2.92 -6.96 16.55
CA ARG A 487 2.14 -6.60 17.73
C ARG A 487 1.76 -5.12 17.64
N GLY A 488 0.61 -4.74 18.17
CA GLY A 488 0.22 -3.34 18.29
C GLY A 488 1.04 -2.66 19.37
N TYR A 489 1.49 -1.43 19.12
CA TYR A 489 2.09 -0.61 20.18
C TYR A 489 1.04 -0.29 21.24
N TYR A 490 1.32 -0.64 22.49
CA TYR A 490 0.32 -0.56 23.55
C TYR A 490 0.15 0.89 24.04
N ASN A 491 -0.99 1.48 23.67
CA ASN A 491 -1.36 2.86 23.96
C ASN A 491 -2.68 2.98 24.76
N GLY A 492 -3.15 1.86 25.31
CA GLY A 492 -4.49 1.66 25.87
C GLY A 492 -5.37 0.74 24.99
N PRO A 493 -6.51 0.23 25.52
CA PRO A 493 -7.45 -0.66 24.82
C PRO A 493 -7.86 -0.18 23.43
N ASP A 494 -7.99 -1.08 22.44
CA ASP A 494 -8.40 -0.72 21.06
C ASP A 494 -9.68 0.13 21.02
N GLU A 495 -10.69 -0.23 21.82
CA GLU A 495 -11.95 0.53 21.94
C GLU A 495 -11.75 1.94 22.49
N TRP A 496 -10.79 2.12 23.39
CA TRP A 496 -10.46 3.41 23.98
C TRP A 496 -9.64 4.27 23.01
N VAL A 497 -8.65 3.66 22.35
CA VAL A 497 -7.80 4.33 21.34
C VAL A 497 -8.63 4.77 20.14
N ALA A 498 -9.57 3.94 19.67
CA ALA A 498 -10.46 4.27 18.56
C ALA A 498 -11.39 5.47 18.84
N ARG A 499 -11.70 5.75 20.12
CA ARG A 499 -12.60 6.86 20.52
C ARG A 499 -11.86 8.16 20.85
N GLN A 500 -10.54 8.11 21.01
CA GLN A 500 -9.74 9.22 21.50
C GLN A 500 -9.07 10.02 20.39
N THR A 501 -9.30 11.33 20.41
CA THR A 501 -8.63 12.32 19.55
C THR A 501 -7.43 13.00 20.22
N GLY A 502 -7.13 12.65 21.48
CA GLY A 502 -6.08 13.25 22.32
C GLY A 502 -4.83 12.38 22.51
N MET A 503 -3.95 12.80 23.44
CA MET A 503 -2.71 12.08 23.78
C MET A 503 -3.01 10.70 24.40
N LEU A 504 -2.31 9.67 23.92
CA LEU A 504 -2.51 8.27 24.31
C LEU A 504 -1.67 7.87 25.53
N CYS A 505 -2.02 6.76 26.18
CA CYS A 505 -1.20 6.20 27.27
C CYS A 505 0.15 5.75 26.72
N ARG A 506 1.21 5.83 27.54
CA ARG A 506 2.54 5.35 27.19
C ARG A 506 2.80 3.99 27.83
N PRO A 507 3.32 3.00 27.10
CA PRO A 507 3.78 1.76 27.71
C PRO A 507 5.08 2.02 28.48
N LEU A 508 5.17 1.45 29.67
CA LEU A 508 6.37 1.45 30.50
C LEU A 508 6.75 0.01 30.81
N ASP A 509 7.93 -0.40 30.36
CA ASP A 509 8.51 -1.71 30.69
C ASP A 509 8.73 -1.83 32.21
N LEU A 510 8.33 -2.95 32.81
CA LEU A 510 8.38 -3.11 34.26
C LEU A 510 9.82 -3.15 34.79
N LEU A 511 10.79 -3.67 34.02
CA LEU A 511 12.21 -3.58 34.38
C LEU A 511 12.65 -2.11 34.42
N GLN A 512 12.30 -1.31 33.40
CA GLN A 512 12.55 0.13 33.40
C GLN A 512 11.85 0.85 34.54
N ALA A 513 10.60 0.49 34.85
CA ALA A 513 9.85 1.07 35.96
C ALA A 513 10.54 0.84 37.30
N THR A 514 11.08 -0.38 37.52
CA THR A 514 11.85 -0.70 38.73
C THR A 514 13.20 0.00 38.77
N ASN A 515 13.93 0.07 37.65
CA ASN A 515 15.23 0.75 37.58
C ASN A 515 15.11 2.26 37.80
N ASN A 516 14.00 2.86 37.35
CA ASN A 516 13.73 4.29 37.51
C ASN A 516 13.09 4.63 38.86
N GLY A 517 12.89 3.64 39.75
CA GLY A 517 12.29 3.84 41.07
C GLY A 517 10.81 4.17 41.07
N VAL A 518 10.12 4.05 39.92
CA VAL A 518 8.66 4.30 39.80
C VAL A 518 7.86 3.14 40.40
N VAL A 519 8.42 1.92 40.35
CA VAL A 519 7.89 0.72 41.00
C VAL A 519 8.93 0.22 42.00
N ASP A 520 8.60 0.21 43.28
CA ASP A 520 9.47 -0.35 44.32
C ASP A 520 9.39 -1.89 44.37
N SER A 521 10.25 -2.51 45.17
CA SER A 521 10.31 -3.98 45.29
C SER A 521 9.02 -4.57 45.85
N VAL A 522 8.37 -3.89 46.79
CA VAL A 522 7.14 -4.38 47.43
C VAL A 522 5.98 -4.41 46.43
N LEU A 523 5.82 -3.33 45.66
CA LEU A 523 4.81 -3.24 44.60
C LEU A 523 5.11 -4.24 43.48
N TYR A 524 6.38 -4.40 43.10
CA TYR A 524 6.80 -5.41 42.11
C TYR A 524 6.37 -6.82 42.53
N GLU A 525 6.74 -7.28 43.73
CA GLU A 525 6.38 -8.62 44.21
C GLU A 525 4.87 -8.81 44.24
N LYS A 526 4.13 -7.80 44.72
CA LYS A 526 2.66 -7.83 44.75
C LYS A 526 2.05 -7.99 43.36
N LEU A 527 2.56 -7.26 42.37
CA LEU A 527 2.10 -7.33 40.98
C LEU A 527 2.44 -8.68 40.35
N PHE A 528 3.65 -9.18 40.60
CA PHE A 528 4.13 -10.45 40.04
C PHE A 528 3.40 -11.65 40.66
N ASP A 529 3.24 -11.71 41.98
CA ASP A 529 2.51 -12.76 42.69
C ASP A 529 1.04 -12.83 42.26
N LYS A 530 0.42 -11.66 42.08
CA LYS A 530 -0.93 -11.56 41.54
C LYS A 530 -1.02 -12.17 40.15
N LEU A 531 -0.09 -11.81 39.25
CA LEU A 531 -0.06 -12.33 37.89
C LEU A 531 0.16 -13.85 37.86
N GLN A 532 1.12 -14.35 38.64
CA GLN A 532 1.39 -15.80 38.75
C GLN A 532 0.17 -16.56 39.25
N SER A 533 -0.50 -16.02 40.28
CA SER A 533 -1.74 -16.61 40.82
C SER A 533 -2.85 -16.61 39.77
N GLN A 534 -3.01 -15.53 39.01
CA GLN A 534 -3.99 -15.45 37.92
C GLN A 534 -3.71 -16.50 36.84
N LEU A 535 -2.46 -16.60 36.35
CA LEU A 535 -2.05 -17.58 35.35
C LEU A 535 -2.30 -19.01 35.82
N LYS A 536 -1.91 -19.34 37.05
CA LYS A 536 -2.14 -20.68 37.62
C LYS A 536 -3.63 -21.02 37.72
N ASN A 537 -4.46 -20.06 38.13
CA ASN A 537 -5.92 -20.25 38.23
C ASN A 537 -6.58 -20.54 36.88
N VAL A 538 -5.99 -20.08 35.78
CA VAL A 538 -6.47 -20.35 34.42
C VAL A 538 -5.71 -21.48 33.73
N GLY A 539 -4.87 -22.22 34.45
CA GLY A 539 -4.16 -23.39 33.95
C GLY A 539 -2.92 -23.09 33.12
N TYR A 540 -2.21 -22.00 33.42
CA TYR A 540 -0.93 -21.66 32.79
C TYR A 540 0.19 -21.49 33.81
N ASP A 541 1.38 -21.93 33.43
CA ASP A 541 2.62 -21.72 34.16
C ASP A 541 3.37 -20.53 33.54
N GLY A 542 3.51 -19.46 34.33
CA GLY A 542 4.21 -18.24 33.95
C GLY A 542 5.51 -18.02 34.72
N GLN A 543 6.04 -19.02 35.43
CA GLN A 543 7.20 -18.84 36.32
C GLN A 543 8.47 -18.33 35.61
N SER A 544 8.57 -18.54 34.29
CA SER A 544 9.68 -18.04 33.47
C SER A 544 9.54 -16.58 33.03
N LEU A 545 8.42 -15.92 33.34
CA LEU A 545 8.21 -14.51 32.99
C LEU A 545 9.22 -13.64 33.74
N ARG A 546 9.89 -12.77 33.00
CA ARG A 546 10.85 -11.81 33.51
C ARG A 546 10.21 -10.42 33.59
N LYS A 547 10.87 -9.49 34.29
CA LYS A 547 10.41 -8.09 34.39
C LYS A 547 10.20 -7.45 33.01
N ASN A 548 11.05 -7.74 32.04
CA ASN A 548 10.95 -7.21 30.68
C ASN A 548 9.94 -7.95 29.78
N ASP A 549 9.22 -8.94 30.31
CA ASP A 549 8.08 -9.58 29.65
C ASP A 549 6.74 -8.93 30.06
N LEU A 550 6.79 -7.89 30.90
CA LEU A 550 5.66 -7.22 31.52
C LEU A 550 5.65 -5.71 31.23
N LEU A 551 4.49 -5.18 30.86
CA LEU A 551 4.27 -3.75 30.59
C LEU A 551 3.24 -3.17 31.56
N LEU A 552 3.47 -1.92 31.95
CA LEU A 552 2.51 -1.04 32.61
C LEU A 552 2.05 0.04 31.62
N ALA A 553 0.86 0.61 31.84
CA ALA A 553 0.41 1.82 31.14
C ALA A 553 0.50 3.03 32.06
N VAL A 554 1.05 4.13 31.55
CA VAL A 554 1.09 5.42 32.22
C VAL A 554 0.27 6.42 31.41
N ASP A 555 -0.64 7.14 32.08
CA ASP A 555 -1.45 8.17 31.46
C ASP A 555 -0.69 9.48 31.28
N ILE A 556 -1.38 10.49 30.73
CA ILE A 556 -0.79 11.82 30.45
C ILE A 556 -0.36 12.59 31.71
N LYS A 557 -0.89 12.23 32.88
CA LYS A 557 -0.55 12.84 34.17
C LYS A 557 0.62 12.13 34.85
N GLY A 558 1.13 11.05 34.26
CA GLY A 558 2.16 10.22 34.87
C GLY A 558 1.62 9.17 35.81
N GLU A 559 0.30 8.98 35.88
CA GLU A 559 -0.35 8.01 36.75
C GLU A 559 -0.49 6.65 36.07
N PHE A 560 -0.41 5.58 36.84
CA PHE A 560 -0.65 4.23 36.31
C PHE A 560 -2.12 4.02 35.97
N LEU A 561 -2.37 3.38 34.83
CA LEU A 561 -3.66 2.77 34.59
C LEU A 561 -3.88 1.65 35.62
N LYS A 562 -4.96 1.73 36.38
CA LYS A 562 -5.27 0.78 37.45
C LYS A 562 -6.26 -0.28 37.00
N ASP A 563 -6.08 -1.48 37.49
CA ASP A 563 -7.04 -2.57 37.37
C ASP A 563 -8.21 -2.43 38.35
N LYS A 564 -9.13 -3.40 38.31
CA LYS A 564 -10.32 -3.45 39.17
C LYS A 564 -10.02 -3.49 40.68
N ASP A 565 -8.81 -3.87 41.07
CA ASP A 565 -8.37 -3.95 42.46
C ASP A 565 -7.57 -2.69 42.88
N GLY A 566 -7.51 -1.68 42.01
CA GLY A 566 -6.82 -0.42 42.25
C GLY A 566 -5.30 -0.49 42.14
N LEU A 567 -4.74 -1.62 41.67
CA LEU A 567 -3.32 -1.80 41.43
C LEU A 567 -2.97 -1.42 39.98
N PRO A 568 -1.72 -1.02 39.67
CA PRO A 568 -1.28 -0.87 38.28
C PRO A 568 -1.60 -2.12 37.46
N GLU A 569 -2.30 -1.94 36.34
CA GLU A 569 -2.60 -3.05 35.43
C GLU A 569 -1.33 -3.55 34.75
N VAL A 570 -1.04 -4.85 34.90
CA VAL A 570 0.10 -5.50 34.27
C VAL A 570 -0.35 -6.21 33.00
N ARG A 571 0.38 -6.00 31.90
CA ARG A 571 0.16 -6.70 30.63
C ARG A 571 1.34 -7.58 30.27
N ILE A 572 1.03 -8.83 29.91
CA ILE A 572 2.04 -9.76 29.37
C ILE A 572 2.35 -9.34 27.93
N CYS A 573 3.61 -9.02 27.67
CA CYS A 573 4.08 -8.70 26.33
C CYS A 573 4.89 -9.83 25.68
N ASN A 574 5.26 -10.89 26.41
CA ASN A 574 5.98 -12.03 25.87
C ASN A 574 5.39 -13.35 26.37
N CYS A 575 5.01 -14.24 25.44
CA CYS A 575 4.41 -15.54 25.75
C CYS A 575 5.32 -16.72 25.34
N GLU A 576 6.57 -16.45 24.96
CA GLU A 576 7.52 -17.43 24.41
C GLU A 576 7.78 -18.66 25.30
N LEU A 577 7.63 -18.53 26.62
CA LEU A 577 7.93 -19.58 27.60
C LEU A 577 6.76 -19.90 28.54
N ILE A 578 5.58 -19.28 28.31
CA ILE A 578 4.38 -19.60 29.08
C ILE A 578 3.88 -20.97 28.62
N ARG A 579 3.49 -21.83 29.55
CA ARG A 579 3.05 -23.20 29.26
C ARG A 579 1.66 -23.44 29.82
N LYS A 580 0.91 -24.33 29.20
CA LYS A 580 -0.34 -24.83 29.76
C LYS A 580 -0.04 -25.96 30.76
N ILE A 581 -0.72 -25.96 31.91
CA ILE A 581 -0.61 -26.95 32.99
C ILE A 581 -1.55 -28.13 32.75
#